data_AF-A0A550HEA6-F1
#
_entry.id   AF-A0A550HEA6-F1
#
_cell.length_a   1.000
_cell.length_b   1.000
_cell.length_c   1.000
_cell.angle_alpha   90.00
_cell.angle_beta   90.00
_cell.angle_gamma   90.00
#
_symmetry.space_group_name_H-M   'P 1'
#
loop_
_entity.id
_entity.type
_entity.pdbx_description
1 polymer ?
#
loop_
_entity_poly.entity_id
_entity_poly.type
_entity_poly.pdbx_seq_one_letter_code
_entity_poly.pdbx_strand_id
1 'polypeptide(L)'
;MGYDMYLVRSPEGEDAAYEAASRSFDATVEHRDGLDLPYGHPEYRAVQAKVNRAYDAMEAVRTTHFYLTTWAMSECRALMDHFGMLIATQPPDRPAPETYGATPGEAALAPALDMLGFPVDYTGDAAPVQVQRYRKALEERLSWAPPQPEGVAAHKLGGDEGWTVTPGEIHAALAAYETSRATNPALLSDVIEDADWWPEWIDYLKHAARHGGFRTYGPPVT
;
A
#
# COMPACT_ATOMS: atom_id res chain seq x y z
N MET A 1 -12.93 7.38 1.96
CA MET A 1 -12.13 7.03 0.77
C MET A 1 -10.69 7.43 1.06
N GLY A 2 -9.74 6.62 0.60
CA GLY A 2 -8.33 6.80 0.87
C GLY A 2 -7.47 6.05 -0.14
N TYR A 3 -6.20 5.92 0.19
CA TYR A 3 -5.17 5.25 -0.57
C TYR A 3 -4.67 4.06 0.22
N ASP A 4 -4.77 2.89 -0.39
CA ASP A 4 -4.21 1.65 0.11
C ASP A 4 -2.88 1.40 -0.58
N MET A 5 -1.82 1.22 0.22
CA MET A 5 -0.48 0.93 -0.26
C MET A 5 -0.06 -0.44 0.26
N TYR A 6 0.21 -1.37 -0.65
CA TYR A 6 0.58 -2.74 -0.33
C TYR A 6 1.99 -3.05 -0.80
N LEU A 7 2.79 -3.71 0.02
CA LEU A 7 4.11 -4.18 -0.40
C LEU A 7 4.00 -5.11 -1.61
N VAL A 8 4.97 -5.02 -2.51
CA VAL A 8 5.05 -5.92 -3.68
C VAL A 8 5.33 -7.37 -3.25
N ARG A 9 6.06 -7.57 -2.15
CA ARG A 9 6.32 -8.89 -1.56
C ARG A 9 6.14 -8.86 -0.05
N SER A 10 5.25 -9.70 0.47
CA SER A 10 5.13 -9.89 1.91
C SER A 10 6.46 -10.39 2.50
N PRO A 11 6.86 -9.92 3.70
CA PRO A 11 7.92 -10.54 4.47
C PRO A 11 7.64 -12.03 4.71
N GLU A 12 8.70 -12.84 4.68
CA GLU A 12 8.56 -14.28 4.90
C GLU A 12 7.95 -14.56 6.28
N GLY A 13 6.86 -15.34 6.29
CA GLY A 13 6.14 -15.68 7.51
C GLY A 13 5.20 -14.61 8.06
N GLU A 14 5.10 -13.41 7.43
CA GLU A 14 4.14 -12.38 7.86
C GLU A 14 2.70 -12.92 7.77
N ASP A 15 2.32 -13.51 6.64
CA ASP A 15 0.96 -14.03 6.44
C ASP A 15 0.61 -15.09 7.50
N ALA A 16 1.54 -16.01 7.80
CA ALA A 16 1.36 -17.02 8.82
C ALA A 16 1.24 -16.43 10.23
N ALA A 17 2.04 -15.39 10.52
CA ALA A 17 1.97 -14.66 11.79
C ALA A 17 0.67 -13.86 11.91
N TYR A 18 0.22 -13.21 10.83
CA TYR A 18 -1.02 -12.46 10.77
C TYR A 18 -2.22 -13.39 10.95
N GLU A 19 -2.25 -14.53 10.25
CA GLU A 19 -3.28 -15.54 10.44
C GLU A 19 -3.31 -16.08 11.88
N ALA A 20 -2.15 -16.29 12.51
CA ALA A 20 -2.09 -16.72 13.90
C ALA A 20 -2.65 -15.65 14.86
N ALA A 21 -2.31 -14.38 14.62
CA ALA A 21 -2.85 -13.26 15.38
C ALA A 21 -4.37 -13.08 15.15
N SER A 22 -4.83 -13.23 13.90
CA SER A 22 -6.26 -13.18 13.53
C SER A 22 -7.06 -14.25 14.23
N ARG A 23 -6.59 -15.52 14.23
CA ARG A 23 -7.26 -16.60 14.98
C ARG A 23 -7.35 -16.31 16.47
N SER A 24 -6.33 -15.67 17.05
CA SER A 24 -6.33 -15.25 18.46
C SER A 24 -7.36 -14.15 18.73
N PHE A 25 -7.45 -13.17 17.83
CA PHE A 25 -8.45 -12.10 17.88
C PHE A 25 -9.87 -12.66 17.79
N ASP A 26 -10.16 -13.49 16.77
CA ASP A 26 -11.48 -14.07 16.54
C ASP A 26 -11.94 -14.90 17.75
N ALA A 27 -11.07 -15.75 18.30
CA ALA A 27 -11.38 -16.55 19.48
C ALA A 27 -11.66 -15.67 20.72
N THR A 28 -10.97 -14.53 20.85
CA THR A 28 -11.17 -13.61 21.98
C THR A 28 -12.46 -12.80 21.83
N VAL A 29 -12.81 -12.42 20.59
CA VAL A 29 -14.08 -11.76 20.26
C VAL A 29 -15.25 -12.70 20.53
N GLU A 30 -15.19 -13.94 20.05
CA GLU A 30 -16.21 -14.96 20.31
C GLU A 30 -16.41 -15.18 21.81
N HIS A 31 -15.31 -15.29 22.57
CA HIS A 31 -15.39 -15.42 24.02
C HIS A 31 -16.06 -14.21 24.68
N ARG A 32 -15.71 -12.98 24.27
CA ARG A 32 -16.32 -11.75 24.79
C ARG A 32 -17.82 -11.73 24.53
N ASP A 33 -18.22 -12.03 23.30
CA ASP A 33 -19.60 -11.93 22.84
C ASP A 33 -20.48 -13.02 23.48
N GLY A 34 -19.89 -14.15 23.87
CA GLY A 34 -20.56 -15.23 24.60
C GLY A 34 -20.77 -14.98 26.11
N LEU A 35 -20.21 -13.91 26.70
CA LEU A 35 -20.34 -13.66 28.14
C LEU A 35 -21.76 -13.24 28.58
N ASP A 36 -22.55 -12.62 27.68
CA ASP A 36 -23.86 -12.01 28.01
C ASP A 36 -23.81 -11.08 29.25
N LEU A 37 -22.76 -10.26 29.32
CA LEU A 37 -22.52 -9.32 30.42
C LEU A 37 -22.63 -7.87 29.94
N PRO A 38 -23.10 -6.92 30.78
CA PRO A 38 -23.06 -5.50 30.45
C PRO A 38 -21.63 -5.01 30.21
N TYR A 39 -21.44 -4.05 29.30
CA TYR A 39 -20.13 -3.45 28.98
C TYR A 39 -19.33 -2.94 30.20
N GLY A 40 -20.03 -2.53 31.26
CA GLY A 40 -19.40 -2.06 32.51
C GLY A 40 -18.86 -3.17 33.40
N HIS A 41 -19.21 -4.43 33.15
CA HIS A 41 -18.85 -5.54 34.01
C HIS A 41 -17.33 -5.78 34.00
N PRO A 42 -16.67 -6.02 35.16
CA PRO A 42 -15.22 -6.20 35.23
C PRO A 42 -14.69 -7.31 34.31
N GLU A 43 -15.41 -8.43 34.22
CA GLU A 43 -15.04 -9.56 33.35
C GLU A 43 -15.13 -9.20 31.87
N TYR A 44 -16.20 -8.52 31.46
CA TYR A 44 -16.33 -8.02 30.08
C TYR A 44 -15.15 -7.11 29.73
N ARG A 45 -14.81 -6.16 30.61
CA ARG A 45 -13.67 -5.24 30.40
C ARG A 45 -12.34 -5.99 30.32
N ALA A 46 -12.15 -7.02 31.14
CA ALA A 46 -10.94 -7.84 31.10
C ALA A 46 -10.79 -8.59 29.77
N VAL A 47 -11.89 -9.14 29.22
CA VAL A 47 -11.87 -9.79 27.90
C VAL A 47 -11.72 -8.76 26.77
N GLN A 48 -12.39 -7.61 26.86
CA GLN A 48 -12.20 -6.52 25.89
C GLN A 48 -10.74 -6.05 25.83
N ALA A 49 -10.04 -5.96 26.97
CA ALA A 49 -8.61 -5.65 26.98
C ALA A 49 -7.75 -6.73 26.29
N LYS A 50 -8.18 -8.01 26.29
CA LYS A 50 -7.54 -9.07 25.50
C LYS A 50 -7.83 -8.91 24.01
N VAL A 51 -9.08 -8.57 23.63
CA VAL A 51 -9.44 -8.29 22.23
C VAL A 51 -8.56 -7.16 21.68
N ASN A 52 -8.43 -6.06 22.42
CA ASN A 52 -7.59 -4.94 22.01
C ASN A 52 -6.13 -5.36 21.81
N ARG A 53 -5.54 -6.12 22.76
CA ARG A 53 -4.16 -6.61 22.60
C ARG A 53 -3.99 -7.58 21.42
N ALA A 54 -5.00 -8.41 21.13
CA ALA A 54 -4.96 -9.31 19.98
C ALA A 54 -5.04 -8.52 18.67
N TYR A 55 -5.87 -7.46 18.63
CA TYR A 55 -5.93 -6.52 17.52
C TYR A 55 -4.60 -5.79 17.33
N ASP A 56 -4.02 -5.24 18.41
CA ASP A 56 -2.71 -4.58 18.37
C ASP A 56 -1.62 -5.54 17.85
N ALA A 57 -1.70 -6.83 18.21
CA ALA A 57 -0.78 -7.83 17.70
C ALA A 57 -0.99 -8.15 16.21
N MET A 58 -2.23 -8.12 15.70
CA MET A 58 -2.50 -8.24 14.26
C MET A 58 -1.92 -7.05 13.49
N GLU A 59 -2.19 -5.84 13.96
CA GLU A 59 -1.70 -4.60 13.35
C GLU A 59 -0.17 -4.53 13.36
N ALA A 60 0.46 -4.93 14.47
CA ALA A 60 1.92 -4.98 14.58
C ALA A 60 2.58 -5.96 13.59
N VAL A 61 1.85 -6.99 13.14
CA VAL A 61 2.33 -7.94 12.14
C VAL A 61 2.07 -7.43 10.73
N ARG A 62 1.01 -6.65 10.49
CA ARG A 62 0.58 -6.21 9.17
C ARG A 62 1.44 -5.04 8.65
N THR A 63 2.73 -5.29 8.49
CA THR A 63 3.69 -4.33 7.92
C THR A 63 3.59 -4.19 6.40
N THR A 64 2.80 -5.07 5.77
CA THR A 64 2.52 -5.06 4.33
C THR A 64 1.62 -3.93 3.84
N HIS A 65 0.87 -3.26 4.73
CA HIS A 65 -0.16 -2.29 4.35
C HIS A 65 0.06 -0.93 5.03
N PHE A 66 -0.08 0.14 4.25
CA PHE A 66 -0.15 1.50 4.77
C PHE A 66 -1.37 2.19 4.17
N TYR A 67 -2.13 2.91 5.00
CA TYR A 67 -3.34 3.59 4.58
C TYR A 67 -3.23 5.09 4.85
N LEU A 68 -3.62 5.90 3.86
CA LEU A 68 -3.81 7.33 4.03
C LEU A 68 -5.21 7.72 3.54
N THR A 69 -5.88 8.62 4.25
CA THR A 69 -7.10 9.24 3.71
C THR A 69 -6.78 10.08 2.47
N THR A 70 -7.77 10.41 1.64
CA THR A 70 -7.53 11.28 0.46
C THR A 70 -6.90 12.62 0.85
N TRP A 71 -7.31 13.19 2.00
CA TRP A 71 -6.72 14.41 2.54
C TRP A 71 -5.27 14.20 2.97
N ALA A 72 -5.01 13.18 3.79
CA ALA A 72 -3.66 12.87 4.26
C ALA A 72 -2.71 12.51 3.10
N MET A 73 -3.20 11.87 2.03
CA MET A 73 -2.38 11.62 0.83
C MET A 73 -2.02 12.91 0.08
N SER A 74 -2.94 13.89 0.04
CA SER A 74 -2.62 15.21 -0.53
C SER A 74 -1.53 15.91 0.28
N GLU A 75 -1.62 15.86 1.61
CA GLU A 75 -0.61 16.41 2.52
C GLU A 75 0.72 15.66 2.40
N CYS A 76 0.69 14.32 2.34
CA CYS A 76 1.85 13.47 2.09
C CYS A 76 2.56 13.84 0.80
N ARG A 77 1.84 14.03 -0.29
CA ARG A 77 2.45 14.47 -1.55
C ARG A 77 3.06 15.86 -1.44
N ALA A 78 2.41 16.80 -0.74
CA ALA A 78 2.95 18.14 -0.53
C ALA A 78 4.24 18.11 0.32
N LEU A 79 4.26 17.30 1.38
CA LEU A 79 5.45 17.06 2.21
C LEU A 79 6.57 16.40 1.42
N MET A 80 6.26 15.34 0.67
CA MET A 80 7.24 14.67 -0.18
C MET A 80 7.81 15.61 -1.26
N ASP A 81 6.97 16.42 -1.92
CA ASP A 81 7.42 17.44 -2.88
C ASP A 81 8.33 18.47 -2.22
N HIS A 82 7.93 18.95 -1.04
CA HIS A 82 8.71 19.90 -0.25
C HIS A 82 10.10 19.37 0.12
N PHE A 83 10.20 18.09 0.50
CA PHE A 83 11.47 17.43 0.80
C PHE A 83 12.24 16.97 -0.45
N GLY A 84 11.77 17.28 -1.66
CA GLY A 84 12.40 16.85 -2.91
C GLY A 84 12.32 15.35 -3.17
N MET A 85 11.38 14.66 -2.51
CA MET A 85 11.18 13.22 -2.63
C MET A 85 10.37 12.83 -3.87
N LEU A 86 9.70 13.79 -4.51
CA LEU A 86 8.91 13.57 -5.72
C LEU A 86 9.60 14.14 -6.96
N ILE A 87 9.34 13.49 -8.09
CA ILE A 87 9.68 14.01 -9.41
C ILE A 87 8.43 14.12 -10.27
N ALA A 88 8.32 15.22 -11.02
CA ALA A 88 7.27 15.40 -12.01
C ALA A 88 7.65 14.65 -13.30
N THR A 89 6.97 13.53 -13.56
CA THR A 89 7.14 12.75 -14.78
C THR A 89 5.80 12.44 -15.41
N GLN A 90 5.78 12.37 -16.75
CA GLN A 90 4.61 11.91 -17.48
C GLN A 90 4.57 10.37 -17.42
N PRO A 91 3.43 9.76 -17.00
CA PRO A 91 3.28 8.31 -17.07
C PRO A 91 3.34 7.84 -18.52
N PRO A 92 3.88 6.63 -18.80
CA PRO A 92 3.75 6.02 -20.12
C PRO A 92 2.28 5.87 -20.51
N ASP A 93 2.02 5.94 -21.82
CA ASP A 93 0.68 5.77 -22.37
C ASP A 93 0.09 4.41 -21.97
N ARG A 94 -1.21 4.41 -21.67
CA ARG A 94 -1.93 3.17 -21.35
C ARG A 94 -1.97 2.28 -22.60
N PRO A 95 -1.52 1.00 -22.53
CA PRO A 95 -1.68 0.10 -23.64
C PRO A 95 -3.17 -0.09 -23.96
N ALA A 96 -3.53 0.00 -25.24
CA ALA A 96 -4.87 -0.33 -25.70
C ALA A 96 -5.00 -1.87 -25.80
N PRO A 97 -6.03 -2.50 -25.19
CA PRO A 97 -6.26 -3.95 -25.30
C PRO A 97 -6.25 -4.47 -26.74
N GLU A 98 -6.78 -3.68 -27.67
CA GLU A 98 -6.95 -4.02 -29.08
C GLU A 98 -5.60 -4.22 -29.78
N THR A 99 -4.56 -3.49 -29.39
CA THR A 99 -3.18 -3.65 -29.90
C THR A 99 -2.62 -5.04 -29.61
N TYR A 100 -3.13 -5.70 -28.59
CA TYR A 100 -2.74 -7.06 -28.19
C TYR A 100 -3.73 -8.13 -28.65
N GLY A 101 -4.81 -7.74 -29.34
CA GLY A 101 -5.88 -8.63 -29.78
C GLY A 101 -6.90 -8.98 -28.71
N ALA A 102 -6.89 -8.28 -27.56
CA ALA A 102 -7.88 -8.44 -26.50
C ALA A 102 -9.00 -7.40 -26.63
N THR A 103 -10.21 -7.74 -26.20
CA THR A 103 -11.32 -6.80 -26.10
C THR A 103 -11.29 -6.03 -24.77
N PRO A 104 -11.91 -4.84 -24.68
CA PRO A 104 -12.06 -4.12 -23.41
C PRO A 104 -12.73 -4.94 -22.30
N GLY A 105 -13.70 -5.81 -22.64
CA GLY A 105 -14.38 -6.68 -21.67
C GLY A 105 -13.46 -7.76 -21.09
N GLU A 106 -12.65 -8.40 -21.93
CA GLU A 106 -11.63 -9.36 -21.48
C GLU A 106 -10.54 -8.68 -20.63
N ALA A 107 -10.18 -7.44 -20.97
CA ALA A 107 -9.25 -6.62 -20.22
C ALA A 107 -9.80 -6.19 -18.85
N ALA A 108 -11.09 -5.86 -18.74
CA ALA A 108 -11.72 -5.37 -17.50
C ALA A 108 -11.94 -6.48 -16.46
N LEU A 109 -12.17 -7.72 -16.87
CA LEU A 109 -12.34 -8.86 -15.96
C LEU A 109 -11.03 -9.27 -15.26
N ALA A 110 -9.88 -8.82 -15.77
CA ALA A 110 -8.57 -9.24 -15.30
C ALA A 110 -8.15 -8.63 -13.95
N PRO A 111 -8.19 -7.29 -13.74
CA PRO A 111 -7.76 -6.68 -12.47
C PRO A 111 -8.70 -7.00 -11.31
N ALA A 112 -10.00 -7.19 -11.59
CA ALA A 112 -11.01 -7.47 -10.56
C ALA A 112 -10.74 -8.77 -9.81
N LEU A 113 -10.17 -9.78 -10.46
CA LEU A 113 -9.84 -11.07 -9.83
C LEU A 113 -8.57 -11.00 -8.99
N ASP A 114 -7.57 -10.21 -9.41
CA ASP A 114 -6.32 -9.98 -8.68
C ASP A 114 -6.58 -9.19 -7.38
N MET A 115 -7.42 -8.15 -7.47
CA MET A 115 -7.77 -7.31 -6.32
C MET A 115 -8.60 -8.05 -5.26
N LEU A 116 -9.38 -9.07 -5.66
CA LEU A 116 -10.23 -9.85 -4.74
C LEU A 116 -9.47 -10.99 -4.04
N GLY A 117 -8.15 -11.12 -4.25
CA GLY A 117 -7.32 -12.13 -3.58
C GLY A 117 -7.76 -13.56 -3.88
N PHE A 118 -8.46 -13.78 -5.00
CA PHE A 118 -8.84 -15.13 -5.38
C PHE A 118 -7.56 -15.91 -5.70
N PRO A 119 -7.41 -17.12 -5.15
CA PRO A 119 -6.18 -17.89 -5.33
C PRO A 119 -5.90 -18.09 -6.82
N VAL A 120 -4.71 -17.65 -7.25
CA VAL A 120 -3.63 -18.57 -7.63
C VAL A 120 -4.01 -19.63 -8.68
N ASP A 121 -4.88 -20.55 -8.28
CA ASP A 121 -5.23 -21.71 -9.09
C ASP A 121 -6.29 -21.40 -10.17
N TYR A 122 -6.88 -20.20 -10.16
CA TYR A 122 -7.63 -19.62 -11.29
C TYR A 122 -6.79 -18.71 -12.20
N THR A 123 -5.46 -18.73 -12.06
CA THR A 123 -4.57 -17.73 -12.66
C THR A 123 -4.01 -18.08 -14.02
N GLY A 124 -3.81 -17.02 -14.81
CA GLY A 124 -2.71 -16.90 -15.78
C GLY A 124 -2.86 -17.75 -17.03
N ASP A 125 -2.61 -19.06 -16.92
CA ASP A 125 -2.40 -19.96 -18.05
C ASP A 125 -3.69 -20.31 -18.80
N ALA A 126 -4.85 -20.22 -18.15
CA ALA A 126 -6.15 -20.42 -18.79
C ALA A 126 -6.66 -19.17 -19.53
N ALA A 127 -6.08 -18.00 -19.30
CA ALA A 127 -6.47 -16.79 -20.01
C ALA A 127 -6.01 -16.88 -21.47
N PRO A 128 -6.79 -16.38 -22.45
CA PRO A 128 -6.34 -16.32 -23.82
C PRO A 128 -4.99 -15.59 -23.96
N VAL A 129 -4.13 -16.05 -24.86
CA VAL A 129 -2.75 -15.52 -25.03
C VAL A 129 -2.72 -14.00 -25.25
N GLN A 130 -3.73 -13.44 -25.92
CA GLN A 130 -3.88 -11.98 -26.11
C GLN A 130 -4.06 -11.24 -24.78
N VAL A 131 -4.84 -11.79 -23.84
CA VAL A 131 -5.08 -11.20 -22.52
C VAL A 131 -3.81 -11.27 -21.69
N GLN A 132 -3.06 -12.37 -21.77
CA GLN A 132 -1.76 -12.48 -21.09
C GLN A 132 -0.75 -11.44 -21.59
N ARG A 133 -0.68 -11.23 -22.91
CA ARG A 133 0.19 -10.20 -23.51
C ARG A 133 -0.21 -8.79 -23.08
N TYR A 134 -1.52 -8.50 -23.10
CA TYR A 134 -2.04 -7.22 -22.61
C TYR A 134 -1.71 -6.98 -21.12
N ARG A 135 -1.94 -7.99 -20.26
CA ARG A 135 -1.61 -7.92 -18.83
C ARG A 135 -0.14 -7.66 -18.59
N LYS A 136 0.74 -8.36 -19.32
CA LYS A 136 2.19 -8.13 -19.23
C LYS A 136 2.56 -6.69 -19.60
N ALA A 137 2.00 -6.16 -20.69
CA ALA A 137 2.25 -4.77 -21.09
C ALA A 137 1.70 -3.76 -20.08
N LEU A 138 0.54 -4.05 -19.46
CA LEU A 138 -0.02 -3.21 -18.41
C LEU A 138 0.87 -3.24 -17.15
N GLU A 139 1.36 -4.41 -16.74
CA GLU A 139 2.30 -4.55 -15.62
C GLU A 139 3.61 -3.80 -15.89
N GLU A 140 4.18 -3.91 -17.10
CA GLU A 140 5.36 -3.15 -17.53
C GLU A 140 5.12 -1.63 -17.46
N ARG A 141 3.91 -1.16 -17.81
CA ARG A 141 3.51 0.24 -17.61
C ARG A 141 3.44 0.58 -16.13
N LEU A 142 2.69 -0.17 -15.32
CA LEU A 142 2.46 0.12 -13.90
C LEU A 142 3.73 0.06 -13.06
N SER A 143 4.72 -0.73 -13.50
CA SER A 143 6.04 -0.85 -12.88
C SER A 143 7.10 0.05 -13.52
N TRP A 144 6.74 0.87 -14.52
CA TRP A 144 7.68 1.77 -15.17
C TRP A 144 8.35 2.70 -14.18
N ALA A 145 9.66 2.85 -14.28
CA ALA A 145 10.45 3.83 -13.55
C ALA A 145 11.53 4.39 -14.47
N PRO A 146 11.98 5.64 -14.25
CA PRO A 146 13.15 6.16 -14.95
C PRO A 146 14.39 5.25 -14.67
N PRO A 147 15.31 5.08 -15.63
CA PRO A 147 16.50 4.23 -15.44
C PRO A 147 17.37 4.65 -14.25
N GLN A 148 17.35 5.93 -13.90
CA GLN A 148 18.02 6.50 -12.72
C GLN A 148 16.99 7.37 -11.99
N PRO A 149 16.24 6.81 -11.02
CA PRO A 149 15.29 7.58 -10.25
C PRO A 149 15.97 8.62 -9.37
N GLU A 150 15.46 9.85 -9.41
CA GLU A 150 15.85 10.94 -8.50
C GLU A 150 14.83 11.13 -7.35
N GLY A 151 13.69 10.43 -7.42
CA GLY A 151 12.63 10.43 -6.43
C GLY A 151 11.48 9.54 -6.89
N VAL A 152 10.36 9.56 -6.17
CA VAL A 152 9.11 8.88 -6.56
C VAL A 152 8.41 9.68 -7.65
N ALA A 153 8.04 9.03 -8.76
CA ALA A 153 7.20 9.66 -9.77
C ALA A 153 5.84 10.09 -9.18
N ALA A 154 5.57 11.39 -9.18
CA ALA A 154 4.42 11.96 -8.45
C ALA A 154 3.06 11.38 -8.89
N HIS A 155 2.93 10.97 -10.15
CA HIS A 155 1.70 10.37 -10.67
C HIS A 155 1.39 8.99 -10.06
N LYS A 156 2.40 8.27 -9.53
CA LYS A 156 2.19 6.95 -8.90
C LYS A 156 1.47 7.03 -7.56
N LEU A 157 1.50 8.21 -6.93
CA LEU A 157 0.79 8.52 -5.69
C LEU A 157 -0.55 9.22 -5.97
N GLY A 158 -1.03 9.20 -7.22
CA GLY A 158 -2.31 9.77 -7.62
C GLY A 158 -3.11 8.82 -8.50
N GLY A 159 -4.31 8.44 -8.06
CA GLY A 159 -5.22 7.58 -8.81
C GLY A 159 -5.30 6.14 -8.31
N ASP A 160 -6.00 5.29 -9.06
CA ASP A 160 -6.46 3.96 -8.68
C ASP A 160 -5.84 2.82 -9.50
N GLU A 161 -4.89 3.13 -10.40
CA GLU A 161 -4.41 2.16 -11.39
C GLU A 161 -3.50 1.06 -10.82
N GLY A 162 -3.08 1.12 -9.55
CA GLY A 162 -2.18 0.13 -8.95
C GLY A 162 -0.71 0.35 -9.29
N TRP A 163 -0.27 1.60 -9.44
CA TRP A 163 1.12 1.94 -9.77
C TRP A 163 2.11 1.37 -8.75
N THR A 164 3.19 0.77 -9.24
CA THR A 164 4.28 0.25 -8.40
C THR A 164 5.34 1.31 -8.20
N VAL A 165 5.58 1.70 -6.95
CA VAL A 165 6.71 2.51 -6.53
C VAL A 165 7.89 1.57 -6.25
N THR A 166 8.94 1.69 -7.06
CA THR A 166 10.07 0.74 -7.07
C THR A 166 11.06 1.03 -5.93
N PRO A 167 11.92 0.04 -5.55
CA PRO A 167 12.98 0.29 -4.57
C PRO A 167 13.91 1.44 -4.97
N GLY A 168 14.26 1.55 -6.26
CA GLY A 168 15.12 2.64 -6.73
C GLY A 168 14.54 4.03 -6.48
N GLU A 169 13.24 4.20 -6.75
CA GLU A 169 12.51 5.45 -6.46
C GLU A 169 12.45 5.74 -4.96
N ILE A 170 12.17 4.72 -4.13
CA ILE A 170 12.09 4.87 -2.68
C ILE A 170 13.44 5.28 -2.10
N HIS A 171 14.53 4.65 -2.52
CA HIS A 171 15.88 4.97 -2.06
C HIS A 171 16.27 6.40 -2.43
N ALA A 172 15.96 6.84 -3.66
CA ALA A 172 16.22 8.20 -4.10
C ALA A 172 15.41 9.22 -3.29
N ALA A 173 14.12 8.96 -3.07
CA ALA A 173 13.25 9.78 -2.23
C ALA A 173 13.77 9.89 -0.79
N LEU A 174 14.14 8.77 -0.16
CA LEU A 174 14.69 8.78 1.20
C LEU A 174 16.02 9.54 1.29
N ALA A 175 16.88 9.44 0.26
CA ALA A 175 18.12 10.21 0.21
C ALA A 175 17.87 11.73 0.10
N ALA A 176 16.87 12.13 -0.70
CA ALA A 176 16.43 13.53 -0.80
C ALA A 176 15.90 14.04 0.55
N TYR A 177 15.06 13.24 1.22
CA TYR A 177 14.55 13.53 2.56
C TYR A 177 15.65 13.78 3.58
N GLU A 178 16.61 12.85 3.71
CA GLU A 178 17.72 12.98 4.66
C GLU A 178 18.60 14.20 4.35
N THR A 179 18.83 14.50 3.07
CA THR A 179 19.59 15.68 2.64
C THR A 179 18.88 16.98 3.01
N SER A 180 17.57 17.06 2.74
CA SER A 180 16.75 18.23 3.07
C SER A 180 16.68 18.45 4.58
N ARG A 181 16.42 17.38 5.34
CA ARG A 181 16.40 17.40 6.81
C ARG A 181 17.73 17.88 7.41
N ALA A 182 18.87 17.43 6.88
CA ALA A 182 20.18 17.88 7.36
C ALA A 182 20.44 19.36 7.07
N THR A 183 19.87 19.89 5.99
CA THR A 183 20.03 21.28 5.57
C THR A 183 19.15 22.23 6.37
N ASN A 184 17.93 21.82 6.74
CA ASN A 184 16.99 22.68 7.46
C ASN A 184 16.19 21.93 8.56
N PRO A 185 16.82 21.63 9.71
CA PRO A 185 16.22 20.83 10.77
C PRO A 185 15.05 21.52 11.48
N ALA A 186 15.00 22.85 11.51
CA ALA A 186 13.90 23.61 12.13
C ALA A 186 12.58 23.44 11.37
N LEU A 187 12.67 23.21 10.05
CA LEU A 187 11.52 23.08 9.17
C LEU A 187 10.79 21.74 9.31
N LEU A 188 11.44 20.73 9.93
CA LEU A 188 10.75 19.51 10.33
C LEU A 188 9.74 19.76 11.45
N SER A 189 10.02 20.63 12.41
CA SER A 189 9.13 20.81 13.58
C SER A 189 7.78 21.37 13.13
N ASP A 190 7.79 22.49 12.41
CA ASP A 190 6.57 23.23 12.11
C ASP A 190 5.63 22.51 11.12
N VAL A 191 6.15 21.65 10.24
CA VAL A 191 5.34 21.02 9.17
C VAL A 191 4.96 19.57 9.51
N ILE A 192 5.76 18.88 10.34
CA ILE A 192 5.49 17.48 10.74
C ILE A 192 4.69 17.39 12.04
N GLU A 193 4.66 18.43 12.88
CA GLU A 193 3.87 18.43 14.12
C GLU A 193 2.38 18.14 13.88
N ASP A 194 1.85 18.52 12.71
CA ASP A 194 0.45 18.24 12.32
C ASP A 194 0.27 16.91 11.56
N ALA A 195 1.37 16.27 11.13
CA ALA A 195 1.36 15.02 10.37
C ALA A 195 1.91 13.86 11.23
N ASP A 196 1.13 13.46 12.22
CA ASP A 196 1.46 12.39 13.17
C ASP A 196 1.83 11.05 12.51
N TRP A 197 1.32 10.79 11.29
CA TRP A 197 1.59 9.62 10.45
C TRP A 197 2.89 9.70 9.63
N TRP A 198 3.58 10.84 9.59
CA TRP A 198 4.77 11.02 8.76
C TRP A 198 5.95 10.13 9.17
N PRO A 199 6.27 9.94 10.47
CA PRO A 199 7.30 8.99 10.89
C PRO A 199 7.01 7.55 10.41
N GLU A 200 5.77 7.09 10.53
CA GLU A 200 5.34 5.77 10.08
C GLU A 200 5.41 5.65 8.56
N TRP A 201 5.11 6.73 7.82
CA TRP A 201 5.29 6.77 6.37
C TRP A 201 6.77 6.58 5.97
N ILE A 202 7.69 7.27 6.64
CA ILE A 202 9.13 7.12 6.37
C ILE A 202 9.60 5.70 6.69
N ASP A 203 9.12 5.11 7.79
CA ASP A 203 9.46 3.73 8.14
C ASP A 203 8.83 2.70 7.19
N TYR A 204 7.61 2.94 6.72
CA TYR A 204 6.97 2.15 5.67
C TYR A 204 7.78 2.18 4.37
N LEU A 205 8.26 3.36 3.94
CA LEU A 205 9.13 3.47 2.76
C LEU A 205 10.41 2.64 2.92
N LYS A 206 11.11 2.77 4.06
CA LYS A 206 12.32 1.97 4.35
C LYS A 206 12.05 0.48 4.34
N HIS A 207 10.87 0.07 4.80
CA HIS A 207 10.44 -1.31 4.80
C HIS A 207 10.14 -1.77 3.37
N ALA A 208 9.29 -1.05 2.64
CA ALA A 208 8.89 -1.35 1.28
C ALA A 208 10.06 -1.50 0.30
N ALA A 209 11.09 -0.66 0.45
CA ALA A 209 12.33 -0.78 -0.33
C ALA A 209 12.98 -2.18 -0.25
N ARG A 210 12.95 -2.83 0.93
CA ARG A 210 13.49 -4.19 1.15
C ARG A 210 12.60 -5.27 0.54
N HIS A 211 11.33 -4.95 0.34
CA HIS A 211 10.27 -5.85 -0.09
C HIS A 211 9.88 -5.67 -1.56
N GLY A 212 10.72 -4.99 -2.36
CA GLY A 212 10.50 -4.82 -3.79
C GLY A 212 9.61 -3.64 -4.15
N GLY A 213 9.33 -2.76 -3.20
CA GLY A 213 8.48 -1.58 -3.38
C GLY A 213 7.07 -1.78 -2.84
N PHE A 214 6.16 -0.92 -3.27
CA PHE A 214 4.73 -1.02 -2.94
C PHE A 214 3.85 -0.61 -4.14
N ARG A 215 2.62 -1.12 -4.17
CA ARG A 215 1.57 -0.74 -5.11
C ARG A 215 0.61 0.24 -4.45
N THR A 216 0.16 1.25 -5.19
CA THR A 216 -0.75 2.29 -4.69
C THR A 216 -2.13 2.19 -5.35
N TYR A 217 -3.18 2.12 -4.54
CA TYR A 217 -4.57 2.10 -4.99
C TYR A 217 -5.34 3.24 -4.30
N GLY A 218 -5.67 4.28 -5.05
CA GLY A 218 -6.47 5.41 -4.58
C GLY A 218 -7.94 5.35 -5.01
N PRO A 219 -8.71 6.41 -4.73
CA PRO A 219 -10.04 6.57 -5.29
C PRO A 219 -9.95 6.81 -6.82
N PRO A 220 -10.96 6.39 -7.59
CA PRO A 220 -11.02 6.66 -9.02
C PRO A 220 -10.97 8.17 -9.28
N VAL A 221 -10.20 8.57 -10.30
CA VAL A 221 -10.12 9.96 -10.74
C VAL A 221 -11.44 10.31 -11.43
N THR A 222 -12.26 11.15 -10.79
CA THR A 222 -13.52 11.66 -11.33
C THR A 222 -13.32 12.80 -12.32
#